data_AF-A0A2V6JJY6-F1
#
_entry.id   AF-A0A2V6JJY6-F1
#
_cell.length_a   1.000
_cell.length_b   1.000
_cell.length_c   1.000
_cell.angle_alpha   90.00
_cell.angle_beta   90.00
_cell.angle_gamma   90.00
#
_symmetry.space_group_name_H-M   'P 1'
#
loop_
_entity.id
_entity.type
_entity.pdbx_description
1 polymer ?
#
loop_
_entity_poly.entity_id
_entity_poly.type
_entity_poly.pdbx_seq_one_letter_code
_entity_poly.pdbx_strand_id
1 'polypeptide(L)'
;MTLNRALAIAFCLALGIASFAIAQSDAEFAKANQQFAQAHFKDAIAGYEGLVRTGQASANVFYDLGNAYFRTGDFGRAILNYQRALALERHHPEATANLQIARDEAHALEMQPGRAERYLHFASVNQYTITAAVSFWIAVFCLTALIFARRRSAMLIFVSVCCLLALAISVFAIYTLDRGTKGQALAIVTGK
;
A
#
# COMPACT_ATOMS: atom_id res chain seq x y z
N MET A 1 56.89 27.52 3.07
CA MET A 1 56.18 27.56 4.37
C MET A 1 54.73 28.06 4.29
N THR A 2 54.34 28.84 3.29
CA THR A 2 52.98 29.40 3.15
C THR A 2 51.92 28.37 2.70
N LEU A 3 52.29 27.43 1.82
CA LEU A 3 51.38 26.40 1.30
C LEU A 3 50.88 25.42 2.38
N ASN A 4 51.77 24.92 3.25
CA ASN A 4 51.38 24.04 4.36
C ASN A 4 50.49 24.75 5.39
N ARG A 5 50.67 26.07 5.59
CA ARG A 5 49.81 26.87 6.49
C ARG A 5 48.42 27.06 5.89
N ALA A 6 48.33 27.34 4.59
CA ALA A 6 47.05 27.45 3.88
C ALA A 6 46.28 26.12 3.87
N LEU A 7 46.96 25.00 3.64
CA LEU A 7 46.38 23.65 3.72
C LEU A 7 45.86 23.31 5.13
N ALA A 8 46.63 23.64 6.17
CA ALA A 8 46.19 23.44 7.55
C ALA A 8 44.95 24.27 7.90
N ILE A 9 44.90 25.54 7.48
CA ILE A 9 43.74 26.42 7.69
C ILE A 9 42.50 25.90 6.93
N ALA A 10 42.66 25.49 5.67
CA ALA A 10 41.58 24.92 4.87
C ALA A 10 41.03 23.62 5.48
N PHE A 11 41.92 22.77 6.01
CA PHE A 11 41.52 21.54 6.71
C PHE A 11 40.76 21.84 8.01
N CYS A 12 41.22 22.80 8.82
CA CYS A 12 40.50 23.23 10.03
C CYS A 12 39.13 23.84 9.71
N LEU A 13 39.01 24.63 8.64
CA LEU A 13 37.73 25.18 8.17
C LEU A 13 36.78 24.06 7.71
N ALA A 14 37.27 23.08 6.95
CA ALA A 14 36.47 21.94 6.51
C ALA A 14 35.95 21.10 7.68
N LEU A 15 36.80 20.85 8.69
CA LEU A 15 36.42 20.21 9.95
C LEU A 15 35.35 21.01 10.70
N GLY A 16 35.49 22.34 10.77
CA GLY A 16 34.49 23.20 11.43
C GLY A 16 33.12 23.15 10.75
N ILE A 17 33.09 23.19 9.42
CA ILE A 17 31.84 23.10 8.63
C ILE A 17 31.17 21.73 8.81
N ALA A 18 31.95 20.64 8.79
CA ALA A 18 31.42 19.29 8.98
C ALA A 18 30.80 19.11 10.38
N SER A 19 31.49 19.57 11.43
CA SER A 19 30.98 19.51 12.81
C SER A 19 29.69 20.34 12.98
N PHE A 20 29.61 21.51 12.36
CA PHE A 20 28.40 22.34 12.39
C PHE A 20 27.22 21.67 11.69
N ALA A 21 27.45 21.04 10.53
CA ALA A 21 26.42 20.33 9.78
C ALA A 21 25.87 19.12 10.56
N ILE A 22 26.73 18.39 11.26
CA ILE A 22 26.33 17.27 12.14
C ILE A 22 25.50 17.79 13.31
N ALA A 23 25.95 18.85 13.99
CA ALA A 23 25.20 19.45 15.10
C ALA A 23 23.81 19.95 14.68
N GLN A 24 23.70 20.54 13.49
CA GLN A 24 22.41 20.96 12.93
C GLN A 24 21.49 19.76 12.64
N SER A 25 22.05 18.65 12.13
CA SER A 25 21.31 17.40 11.91
C SER A 25 20.70 16.87 13.21
N ASP A 26 21.50 16.82 14.28
CA ASP A 26 21.06 16.32 15.58
C ASP A 26 19.94 17.20 16.18
N ALA A 27 20.04 18.51 16.00
CA ALA A 27 19.02 19.46 16.45
C ALA A 27 17.68 19.29 15.71
N GLU A 28 17.71 19.16 14.37
CA GLU A 28 16.50 18.91 13.58
C GLU A 28 15.89 17.54 13.87
N PHE A 29 16.71 16.51 14.11
CA PHE A 29 16.25 15.20 14.55
C PHE A 29 15.58 15.26 15.92
N ALA A 30 16.20 15.92 16.90
CA ALA A 30 15.61 16.11 18.23
C ALA A 30 14.27 16.87 18.17
N LYS A 31 14.15 17.87 17.29
CA LYS A 31 12.91 18.61 17.06
C LYS A 31 11.82 17.72 16.45
N ALA A 32 12.14 16.90 15.46
CA ALA A 32 11.19 15.95 14.88
C ALA A 32 10.74 14.91 15.93
N ASN A 33 11.65 14.41 16.76
CA ASN A 33 11.33 13.53 17.89
C ASN A 33 10.41 14.21 18.91
N GLN A 34 10.64 15.48 19.20
CA GLN A 34 9.78 16.26 20.08
C GLN A 34 8.36 16.41 19.51
N GLN A 35 8.24 16.72 18.21
CA GLN A 35 6.94 16.79 17.53
C GLN A 35 6.22 15.43 17.57
N PHE A 36 6.95 14.34 17.35
CA PHE A 36 6.41 12.99 17.48
C PHE A 36 5.91 12.70 18.90
N ALA A 37 6.69 13.04 19.92
CA ALA A 37 6.32 12.87 21.33
C ALA A 37 5.09 13.69 21.71
N GLN A 38 4.88 14.85 21.08
CA GLN A 38 3.69 15.69 21.24
C GLN A 38 2.49 15.23 20.39
N ALA A 39 2.59 14.07 19.72
CA ALA A 39 1.60 13.54 18.79
C ALA A 39 1.33 14.42 17.55
N HIS A 40 2.21 15.38 17.25
CA HIS A 40 2.20 16.17 16.01
C HIS A 40 2.83 15.35 14.88
N PHE A 41 2.22 14.21 14.52
CA PHE A 41 2.84 13.23 13.60
C PHE A 41 3.11 13.78 12.21
N LYS A 42 2.24 14.65 11.67
CA LYS A 42 2.44 15.24 10.34
C LYS A 42 3.68 16.13 10.30
N ASP A 43 3.90 16.92 11.36
CA ASP A 43 5.07 17.78 11.46
C ASP A 43 6.35 16.96 11.67
N ALA A 44 6.27 15.91 12.50
CA ALA A 44 7.37 14.96 12.69
C ALA A 44 7.76 14.28 11.37
N ILE A 45 6.78 13.81 10.58
CA ILE A 45 7.01 13.25 9.24
C ILE A 45 7.75 14.26 8.37
N ALA A 46 7.28 15.51 8.30
CA ALA A 46 7.93 16.54 7.50
C ALA A 46 9.37 16.81 7.94
N GLY A 47 9.64 16.79 9.25
CA GLY A 47 10.96 16.91 9.85
C GLY A 47 11.90 15.77 9.46
N TYR A 48 11.48 14.51 9.68
CA TYR A 48 12.28 13.35 9.32
C TYR A 48 12.51 13.24 7.81
N GLU A 49 11.50 13.51 6.97
CA GLU A 49 11.70 13.55 5.52
C GLU A 49 12.67 14.66 5.10
N GLY A 50 12.67 15.78 5.83
CA GLY A 50 13.67 16.83 5.68
C GLY A 50 15.09 16.30 5.86
N LEU A 51 15.36 15.59 6.97
CA LEU A 51 16.64 14.96 7.25
C LEU A 51 17.05 13.96 6.16
N VAL A 52 16.09 13.14 5.68
CA VAL A 52 16.36 12.20 4.59
C VAL A 52 16.76 12.95 3.30
N ARG A 53 16.05 14.03 2.95
CA ARG A 53 16.35 14.84 1.75
C ARG A 53 17.71 15.54 1.82
N THR A 54 18.14 15.96 3.01
CA THR A 54 19.45 16.61 3.22
C THR A 54 20.60 15.62 3.34
N GLY A 55 20.35 14.31 3.14
CA GLY A 55 21.37 13.27 3.22
C GLY A 55 21.73 12.85 4.64
N GLN A 56 20.96 13.31 5.63
CA GLN A 56 21.13 12.98 7.05
C GLN A 56 20.33 11.74 7.46
N ALA A 57 20.15 10.81 6.52
CA ALA A 57 19.42 9.57 6.77
C ALA A 57 20.27 8.61 7.62
N SER A 58 19.66 8.07 8.66
CA SER A 58 20.22 7.02 9.53
C SER A 58 19.18 5.94 9.78
N ALA A 59 19.60 4.80 10.35
CA ALA A 59 18.66 3.75 10.73
C ALA A 59 17.58 4.28 11.68
N ASN A 60 17.96 5.11 12.66
CA ASN A 60 17.04 5.76 13.60
C ASN A 60 16.07 6.73 12.91
N VAL A 61 16.56 7.56 11.98
CA VAL A 61 15.68 8.49 11.22
C VAL A 61 14.63 7.71 10.42
N PHE A 62 15.02 6.61 9.77
CA PHE A 62 14.06 5.77 9.07
C PHE A 62 13.12 5.03 10.02
N TYR A 63 13.61 4.53 11.15
CA TYR A 63 12.79 3.89 12.16
C TYR A 63 11.72 4.87 12.71
N ASP A 64 12.10 6.09 13.08
CA ASP A 64 11.17 7.08 13.64
C ASP A 64 10.23 7.67 12.57
N LEU A 65 10.68 7.81 11.33
CA LEU A 65 9.80 8.12 10.20
C LEU A 65 8.77 7.00 9.96
N GLY A 66 9.20 5.74 10.07
CA GLY A 66 8.32 4.58 10.02
C GLY A 66 7.27 4.61 11.13
N ASN A 67 7.69 4.91 12.36
CA ASN A 67 6.79 5.10 13.51
C ASN A 67 5.78 6.22 13.24
N ALA A 68 6.21 7.37 12.71
CA ALA A 68 5.33 8.50 12.44
C ALA A 68 4.28 8.14 11.38
N TYR A 69 4.68 7.45 10.30
CA TYR A 69 3.75 6.95 9.30
C TYR A 69 2.75 5.93 9.87
N PHE A 70 3.23 5.00 10.69
CA PHE A 70 2.39 4.03 11.39
C PHE A 70 1.32 4.73 12.24
N ARG A 71 1.70 5.76 13.00
CA ARG A 71 0.75 6.54 13.83
C ARG A 71 -0.29 7.30 13.02
N THR A 72 -0.01 7.59 11.75
CA THR A 72 -0.98 8.19 10.82
C THR A 72 -1.79 7.18 10.00
N GLY A 73 -1.56 5.87 10.20
CA GLY A 73 -2.25 4.80 9.48
C GLY A 73 -1.72 4.52 8.08
N ASP A 74 -0.62 5.17 7.66
CA ASP A 74 0.05 4.86 6.39
C ASP A 74 1.03 3.70 6.59
N PHE A 75 0.48 2.50 6.71
CA PHE A 75 1.26 1.29 6.97
C PHE A 75 2.22 0.95 5.82
N GLY A 76 1.89 1.31 4.59
CA GLY A 76 2.77 1.10 3.43
C GLY A 76 4.07 1.88 3.55
N ARG A 77 3.98 3.19 3.88
CA ARG A 77 5.18 4.01 4.12
C ARG A 77 5.89 3.63 5.42
N ALA A 78 5.15 3.17 6.43
CA ALA A 78 5.78 2.64 7.65
C ALA A 78 6.67 1.43 7.34
N ILE A 79 6.13 0.42 6.63
CA ILE A 79 6.84 -0.79 6.19
C ILE A 79 8.10 -0.42 5.39
N LEU A 80 7.98 0.48 4.42
CA LEU A 80 9.12 0.92 3.59
C LEU A 80 10.24 1.50 4.46
N ASN A 81 9.91 2.36 5.42
CA ASN A 81 10.92 3.01 6.24
C ASN A 81 11.54 2.05 7.27
N TYR A 82 10.78 1.13 7.86
CA TYR A 82 11.39 0.08 8.69
C TYR A 82 12.35 -0.82 7.89
N GLN A 83 12.01 -1.14 6.63
CA GLN A 83 12.92 -1.88 5.74
C GLN A 83 14.20 -1.10 5.45
N ARG A 84 14.10 0.23 5.24
CA ARG A 84 15.28 1.10 5.07
C ARG A 84 16.13 1.17 6.33
N ALA A 85 15.53 1.22 7.51
CA ALA A 85 16.25 1.14 8.77
C ALA A 85 17.05 -0.18 8.86
N LEU A 86 16.41 -1.32 8.55
CA LEU A 86 17.05 -2.63 8.56
C LEU A 86 18.10 -2.83 7.44
N ALA A 87 17.99 -2.08 6.35
CA ALA A 87 18.99 -2.07 5.28
C ALA A 87 20.29 -1.36 5.73
N LEU A 88 20.17 -0.31 6.55
CA LEU A 88 21.33 0.38 7.14
C LEU A 88 21.87 -0.37 8.35
N GLU A 89 20.99 -0.87 9.21
CA GLU A 89 21.33 -1.59 10.43
C GLU A 89 20.53 -2.89 10.52
N ARG A 90 21.15 -3.99 10.06
CA ARG A 90 20.50 -5.30 10.01
C ARG A 90 20.02 -5.81 11.38
N HIS A 91 20.66 -5.38 12.47
CA HIS A 91 20.35 -5.78 13.84
C HIS A 91 19.64 -4.66 14.61
N HIS A 92 18.51 -4.18 14.10
CA HIS A 92 17.66 -3.19 14.78
C HIS A 92 16.37 -3.88 15.28
N PRO A 93 16.33 -4.32 16.55
CA PRO A 93 15.23 -5.15 17.06
C PRO A 93 13.88 -4.43 17.05
N GLU A 94 13.86 -3.13 17.34
CA GLU A 94 12.66 -2.30 17.34
C GLU A 94 12.09 -2.14 15.92
N ALA A 95 12.94 -1.88 14.93
CA ALA A 95 12.51 -1.79 13.53
C ALA A 95 11.98 -3.14 13.02
N THR A 96 12.57 -4.26 13.45
CA THR A 96 12.10 -5.60 13.11
C THR A 96 10.72 -5.88 13.70
N ALA A 97 10.53 -5.57 14.98
CA ALA A 97 9.24 -5.74 15.66
C ALA A 97 8.15 -4.87 15.03
N ASN A 98 8.43 -3.58 14.81
CA ASN A 98 7.44 -2.66 14.25
C ASN A 98 7.14 -2.94 12.77
N LEU A 99 8.10 -3.49 12.01
CA LEU A 99 7.85 -3.98 10.66
C LEU A 99 6.82 -5.12 10.66
N GLN A 100 6.93 -6.05 11.61
CA GLN A 100 5.96 -7.14 11.72
C GLN A 100 4.56 -6.60 12.05
N ILE A 101 4.46 -5.72 13.05
CA ILE A 101 3.18 -5.10 13.43
C ILE A 101 2.57 -4.33 12.26
N ALA A 102 3.37 -3.54 11.53
CA ALA A 102 2.89 -2.78 10.39
C ALA A 102 2.41 -3.67 9.24
N ARG A 103 3.04 -4.83 9.02
CA ARG A 103 2.56 -5.83 8.05
C ARG A 103 1.26 -6.46 8.50
N ASP A 104 1.13 -6.79 9.77
CA ASP A 104 -0.08 -7.40 10.30
C ASP A 104 -1.27 -6.43 10.18
N GLU A 105 -1.08 -5.15 10.49
CA GLU A 105 -2.08 -4.10 10.31
C GLU A 105 -2.42 -3.84 8.85
N ALA A 106 -1.41 -3.76 7.96
CA ALA A 106 -1.63 -3.63 6.53
C ALA A 106 -2.44 -4.82 5.98
N HIS A 107 -2.09 -6.04 6.42
CA HIS A 107 -2.78 -7.25 6.01
C HIS A 107 -4.21 -7.33 6.56
N ALA A 108 -4.44 -6.87 7.80
CA ALA A 108 -5.77 -6.76 8.38
C ALA A 108 -6.66 -5.81 7.58
N LEU A 109 -6.11 -4.71 7.03
CA LEU A 109 -6.83 -3.83 6.11
C LEU A 109 -7.10 -4.45 4.74
N GLU A 110 -6.16 -5.22 4.19
CA GLU A 110 -6.36 -5.95 2.93
C GLU A 110 -7.44 -7.03 3.05
N MET A 111 -7.53 -7.70 4.21
CA MET A 111 -8.58 -8.66 4.50
C MET A 111 -9.97 -8.04 4.65
N GLN A 112 -10.09 -6.72 4.85
CA GLN A 112 -11.41 -6.09 4.90
C GLN A 112 -12.03 -6.07 3.50
N PRO A 113 -13.13 -6.81 3.27
CA PRO A 113 -13.73 -6.87 1.96
C PRO A 113 -14.22 -5.48 1.58
N GLY A 114 -13.97 -5.07 0.33
CA GLY A 114 -14.49 -3.83 -0.21
C GLY A 114 -16.02 -3.77 -0.09
N ARG A 115 -16.65 -2.59 -0.14
CA ARG A 115 -18.11 -2.47 0.01
C ARG A 115 -18.90 -3.40 -0.92
N ALA A 116 -18.49 -3.47 -2.19
CA ALA A 116 -19.10 -4.36 -3.18
C ALA A 116 -18.87 -5.84 -2.84
N GLU A 117 -17.66 -6.21 -2.45
CA GLU A 117 -17.30 -7.57 -2.03
C GLU A 117 -18.13 -8.01 -0.81
N ARG A 118 -18.33 -7.10 0.16
CA ARG A 118 -19.17 -7.34 1.34
C ARG A 118 -20.62 -7.64 0.97
N TYR A 119 -21.19 -6.93 0.00
CA TYR A 119 -22.54 -7.26 -0.48
C TYR A 119 -22.55 -8.60 -1.20
N LEU A 120 -21.57 -8.87 -2.06
CA LEU A 120 -21.51 -10.07 -2.90
C LEU A 120 -21.17 -11.35 -2.14
N HIS A 121 -20.61 -11.25 -0.93
CA HIS A 121 -20.39 -12.36 0.00
C HIS A 121 -21.67 -13.06 0.49
N PHE A 122 -22.86 -12.58 0.12
CA PHE A 122 -24.12 -13.29 0.39
C PHE A 122 -24.17 -14.69 -0.27
N ALA A 123 -23.43 -14.88 -1.36
CA ALA A 123 -23.32 -16.14 -2.08
C ALA A 123 -21.84 -16.49 -2.36
N SER A 124 -21.55 -17.79 -2.49
CA SER A 124 -20.19 -18.27 -2.76
C SER A 124 -19.83 -18.15 -4.25
N VAL A 125 -18.53 -18.10 -4.54
CA VAL A 125 -18.03 -18.14 -5.93
C VAL A 125 -18.60 -19.33 -6.69
N ASN A 126 -18.73 -20.50 -6.06
CA ASN A 126 -19.34 -21.68 -6.67
C ASN A 126 -20.81 -21.46 -7.03
N GLN A 127 -21.59 -20.78 -6.18
CA GLN A 127 -22.98 -20.46 -6.47
C GLN A 127 -23.09 -19.51 -7.67
N TYR A 128 -22.26 -18.46 -7.73
CA TYR A 128 -22.22 -17.58 -8.91
C TYR A 128 -21.78 -18.31 -10.18
N THR A 129 -20.82 -19.23 -10.10
CA THR A 129 -20.39 -20.04 -11.25
C THR A 129 -21.51 -20.93 -11.76
N ILE A 130 -22.27 -21.58 -10.88
CA ILE A 130 -23.42 -22.39 -11.26
C ILE A 130 -24.50 -21.51 -11.90
N THR A 131 -24.84 -20.36 -11.29
CA THR A 131 -25.83 -19.42 -11.84
C THR A 131 -25.42 -18.90 -13.21
N ALA A 132 -24.13 -18.55 -13.40
CA ALA A 132 -23.59 -18.15 -14.69
C ALA A 132 -23.74 -19.26 -15.73
N ALA A 133 -23.34 -20.49 -15.42
CA ALA A 133 -23.40 -21.61 -16.35
C ALA A 133 -24.85 -21.93 -16.76
N VAL A 134 -25.78 -21.97 -15.81
CA VAL A 134 -27.20 -22.21 -16.08
C VAL A 134 -27.80 -21.08 -16.92
N SER A 135 -27.55 -19.83 -16.54
CA SER A 135 -28.07 -18.66 -17.27
C SER A 135 -27.52 -18.58 -18.69
N PHE A 136 -26.25 -18.93 -18.89
CA PHE A 136 -25.63 -19.02 -20.21
C PHE A 136 -26.36 -20.02 -21.11
N TRP A 137 -26.55 -21.27 -20.65
CA TRP A 137 -27.20 -22.29 -21.47
C TRP A 137 -28.67 -21.96 -21.76
N ILE A 138 -29.42 -21.44 -20.78
CA ILE A 138 -30.81 -21.01 -21.01
C ILE A 138 -30.85 -19.88 -22.05
N ALA A 139 -29.98 -18.88 -21.96
CA ALA A 139 -29.90 -17.80 -22.94
C ALA A 139 -29.59 -18.34 -24.35
N VAL A 140 -28.65 -19.28 -24.48
CA VAL A 140 -28.32 -19.94 -25.76
C VAL A 140 -29.54 -20.65 -26.34
N PHE A 141 -30.26 -21.45 -25.56
CA PHE A 141 -31.45 -22.15 -26.06
C PHE A 141 -32.58 -21.18 -26.45
N CYS A 142 -32.83 -20.14 -25.66
CA CYS A 142 -33.85 -19.13 -25.98
C CYS A 142 -33.49 -18.32 -27.24
N LEU A 143 -32.23 -17.90 -27.40
CA LEU A 143 -31.78 -17.17 -28.58
C LEU A 143 -31.83 -18.04 -29.83
N THR A 144 -31.42 -19.30 -29.73
CA THR A 144 -31.53 -20.28 -30.82
C THR A 144 -32.99 -20.46 -31.21
N ALA A 145 -33.89 -20.69 -30.25
CA ALA A 145 -35.32 -20.81 -30.51
C ALA A 145 -35.89 -19.55 -31.18
N LEU A 146 -35.45 -18.36 -30.77
CA LEU A 146 -35.86 -17.09 -31.38
C LEU A 146 -35.39 -16.95 -32.84
N ILE A 147 -34.20 -17.46 -33.19
CA ILE A 147 -33.67 -17.42 -34.56
C ILE A 147 -34.50 -18.30 -35.49
N PHE A 148 -34.88 -19.51 -35.05
CA PHE A 148 -35.65 -20.46 -35.85
C PHE A 148 -37.17 -20.24 -35.78
N ALA A 149 -37.66 -19.46 -34.83
CA ALA A 149 -39.09 -19.18 -34.69
C ALA A 149 -39.60 -18.24 -35.80
N ARG A 150 -40.65 -18.67 -36.50
CA ARG A 150 -41.35 -17.88 -37.53
C ARG A 150 -42.02 -16.61 -36.96
N ARG A 151 -42.32 -16.57 -35.65
CA ARG A 151 -42.84 -15.40 -34.93
C ARG A 151 -42.03 -15.21 -33.64
N ARG A 152 -41.49 -14.01 -33.45
CA ARG A 152 -40.70 -13.68 -32.24
C ARG A 152 -41.61 -13.61 -31.02
N SER A 153 -41.33 -14.45 -30.01
CA SER A 153 -42.06 -14.48 -28.74
C SER A 153 -41.49 -13.47 -27.76
N ALA A 154 -42.30 -12.53 -27.28
CA ALA A 154 -41.92 -11.56 -26.26
C ALA A 154 -41.44 -12.24 -24.97
N MET A 155 -42.02 -13.39 -24.60
CA MET A 155 -41.61 -14.17 -23.44
C MET A 155 -40.19 -14.72 -23.60
N LEU A 156 -39.85 -15.29 -24.77
CA LEU A 156 -38.50 -15.80 -25.03
C LEU A 156 -37.46 -14.67 -25.02
N ILE A 157 -37.82 -13.50 -25.55
CA ILE A 157 -36.98 -12.31 -25.49
C ILE A 157 -36.76 -11.90 -24.03
N PHE A 158 -37.83 -11.79 -23.24
CA PHE A 158 -37.76 -11.44 -21.83
C PHE A 158 -36.86 -12.41 -21.03
N VAL A 159 -37.08 -13.72 -21.16
CA VAL A 159 -36.26 -14.75 -20.50
C VAL A 159 -34.80 -14.64 -20.93
N SER A 160 -34.52 -14.45 -22.23
CA SER A 160 -33.14 -14.30 -22.71
C SER A 160 -32.44 -13.08 -22.11
N VAL A 161 -33.14 -11.95 -21.98
CA VAL A 161 -32.59 -10.73 -21.36
C VAL A 161 -32.32 -10.96 -19.87
N CYS A 162 -33.26 -11.56 -19.14
CA CYS A 162 -33.07 -11.89 -17.71
C CYS A 162 -31.87 -12.82 -17.50
N CYS A 163 -31.69 -13.84 -18.34
CA CYS A 163 -30.54 -14.74 -18.24
C CYS A 163 -29.21 -14.06 -18.56
N LEU A 164 -29.18 -13.16 -19.56
CA LEU A 164 -27.97 -12.38 -19.86
C LEU A 164 -27.60 -11.41 -18.72
N LEU A 165 -28.59 -10.79 -18.07
CA LEU A 165 -28.36 -9.96 -16.89
C LEU A 165 -27.86 -10.79 -15.70
N ALA A 166 -28.47 -11.94 -15.43
CA ALA A 166 -28.03 -12.85 -14.37
C ALA A 166 -26.58 -13.31 -14.62
N LEU A 167 -26.24 -13.67 -15.87
CA LEU A 167 -24.88 -14.00 -16.27
C LEU A 167 -23.91 -12.85 -16.02
N ALA A 168 -24.25 -11.62 -16.44
CA ALA A 168 -23.40 -10.45 -16.24
C ALA A 168 -23.14 -10.17 -14.75
N ILE A 169 -24.18 -10.26 -13.91
CA ILE A 169 -24.07 -10.08 -12.45
C ILE A 169 -23.17 -11.18 -11.85
N SER A 170 -23.36 -12.45 -12.25
CA SER A 170 -22.53 -13.55 -11.76
C SER A 170 -21.06 -13.42 -12.17
N VAL A 171 -20.78 -13.02 -13.41
CA VAL A 171 -19.40 -12.80 -13.89
C VAL A 171 -18.75 -11.64 -13.13
N PHE A 172 -19.48 -10.54 -12.92
CA PHE A 172 -19.01 -9.42 -12.12
C PHE A 172 -18.70 -9.88 -10.68
N ALA A 173 -19.60 -10.65 -10.07
CA ALA A 173 -19.42 -11.16 -8.71
C ALA A 173 -18.17 -12.05 -8.58
N ILE A 174 -17.98 -12.98 -9.51
CA ILE A 174 -16.78 -13.84 -9.56
C ILE A 174 -15.52 -12.98 -9.66
N TYR A 175 -15.48 -12.02 -10.59
CA TYR A 175 -14.33 -11.13 -10.76
C TYR A 175 -14.00 -10.37 -9.48
N THR A 176 -15.01 -9.81 -8.81
CA THR A 176 -14.80 -9.03 -7.58
C THR A 176 -14.38 -9.89 -6.38
N LEU A 177 -14.89 -11.12 -6.25
CA LEU A 177 -14.57 -12.01 -5.13
C LEU A 177 -13.22 -12.73 -5.33
N ASP A 178 -12.82 -12.97 -6.58
CA ASP A 178 -11.56 -13.63 -6.91
C ASP A 178 -10.38 -12.65 -6.95
N ARG A 179 -10.59 -11.47 -7.56
CA ARG A 179 -9.55 -10.45 -7.81
C ARG A 179 -9.71 -9.15 -7.02
N GLY A 180 -10.55 -9.13 -6.00
CA GLY A 180 -10.82 -7.95 -5.17
C GLY A 180 -9.62 -7.44 -4.37
N THR A 181 -9.79 -7.21 -3.08
CA THR A 181 -8.75 -6.57 -2.24
C THR A 181 -7.45 -7.37 -2.14
N LYS A 182 -7.48 -8.66 -2.46
CA LYS A 182 -6.32 -9.58 -2.45
C LYS A 182 -5.12 -9.13 -3.32
N GLY A 183 -5.32 -8.24 -4.31
CA GLY A 183 -4.27 -7.80 -5.24
C GLY A 183 -3.82 -6.34 -5.08
N GLN A 184 -4.42 -5.57 -4.16
CA GLN A 184 -4.04 -4.16 -3.92
C GLN A 184 -2.98 -4.02 -2.82
N ALA A 185 -2.64 -5.13 -2.18
CA ALA A 185 -1.51 -5.28 -1.28
C ALA A 185 -0.21 -4.90 -2.01
N LEU A 186 0.34 -3.75 -1.61
CA LEU A 186 1.53 -3.10 -2.16
C LEU A 186 2.47 -4.03 -2.91
N ALA A 187 2.66 -3.77 -4.22
CA ALA A 187 3.88 -4.16 -4.90
C ALA A 187 5.06 -3.40 -4.24
N ILE A 188 5.58 -3.95 -3.15
CA ILE A 188 6.86 -3.52 -2.60
C ILE A 188 7.89 -3.99 -3.62
N VAL A 189 8.25 -3.11 -4.56
CA VAL A 189 9.39 -3.32 -5.46
C VAL A 189 10.63 -3.30 -4.59
N THR A 190 11.01 -4.46 -4.07
CA THR A 190 12.34 -4.69 -3.53
C THR A 190 13.28 -4.73 -4.73
N GLY A 191 13.87 -3.58 -5.05
CA GLY A 191 15.02 -3.54 -5.94
C GLY A 191 16.10 -4.44 -5.36
N LYS A 192 16.46 -5.50 -6.10
CA LYS A 192 17.71 -6.22 -5.86
C LYS A 192 18.88 -5.39 -6.38
#